data_AF-A0A7G8BZ58-F1
#
_entry.id   AF-A0A7G8BZ58-F1
#
_cell.length_a   1.000
_cell.length_b   1.000
_cell.length_c   1.000
_cell.angle_alpha   90.00
_cell.angle_beta   90.00
_cell.angle_gamma   90.00
#
_symmetry.space_group_name_H-M   'P 1'
#
loop_
_entity.id
_entity.type
_entity.pdbx_description
1 polymer ?
#
loop_
_entity_poly.entity_id
_entity_poly.type
_entity_poly.pdbx_seq_one_letter_code
_entity_poly.pdbx_strand_id
1 'polypeptide(L)'
;MNELTAAGFDPEQYVAVARFEDPIEAQMAKGMLEAAGLECFLHGESANQLLGAAFRARLMVHRRDEDVARELLPAPEVYDPSAAEDGE
;
A
#
# COMPACT_ATOMS: atom_id res chain seq x y z
N MET A 1 0.37 32.00 3.74
CA MET A 1 1.49 31.11 4.10
C MET A 1 0.91 29.72 4.34
N ASN A 2 0.97 28.83 3.34
CA ASN A 2 0.85 27.38 3.55
C ASN A 2 1.45 26.63 2.35
N GLU A 3 2.76 26.79 2.17
CA GLU A 3 3.54 26.26 1.03
C GLU A 3 4.23 24.91 1.36
N LEU A 4 3.55 23.96 2.03
CA LEU A 4 4.17 22.68 2.42
C LEU A 4 3.26 21.44 2.30
N THR A 5 2.43 21.35 1.26
CA THR A 5 1.99 20.02 0.78
C THR A 5 3.02 19.54 -0.23
N ALA A 6 3.95 18.70 0.23
CA ALA A 6 4.89 18.01 -0.62
C ALA A 6 4.16 17.37 -1.81
N ALA A 7 4.51 17.79 -3.02
CA ALA A 7 4.16 17.18 -4.30
C ALA A 7 2.68 16.79 -4.50
N GLY A 8 1.81 17.77 -4.78
CA GLY A 8 0.58 17.57 -5.58
C GLY A 8 -0.43 16.52 -5.11
N PHE A 9 -0.34 16.09 -3.86
CA PHE A 9 -1.23 15.10 -3.28
C PHE A 9 -2.27 15.80 -2.42
N ASP A 10 -3.52 15.84 -2.87
CA ASP A 10 -4.65 16.24 -2.04
C ASP A 10 -5.04 15.06 -1.14
N PRO A 11 -4.71 15.10 0.18
CA PRO A 11 -5.04 14.00 1.10
C PRO A 11 -6.55 13.81 1.29
N GLU A 12 -7.36 14.76 0.82
CA GLU A 12 -8.82 14.63 0.80
C GLU A 12 -9.32 13.77 -0.37
N GLN A 13 -8.55 13.70 -1.48
CA GLN A 13 -8.95 12.97 -2.69
C GLN A 13 -8.48 11.51 -2.71
N TYR A 14 -7.46 11.18 -1.92
CA TYR A 14 -6.85 9.86 -1.94
C TYR A 14 -6.71 9.27 -0.55
N VAL A 15 -6.87 7.95 -0.44
CA VAL A 15 -6.87 7.21 0.81
C VAL A 15 -5.93 6.02 0.73
N ALA A 16 -5.31 5.69 1.86
CA ALA A 16 -4.43 4.54 1.98
C ALA A 16 -5.27 3.27 2.18
N VAL A 17 -5.16 2.30 1.26
CA VAL A 17 -5.87 1.02 1.32
C VAL A 17 -5.02 -0.11 1.87
N ALA A 18 -3.69 -0.02 1.73
CA ALA A 18 -2.74 -0.99 2.27
C ALA A 18 -1.41 -0.36 2.66
N ARG A 19 -0.66 -1.06 3.50
CA ARG A 19 0.70 -0.70 3.94
C ARG A 19 1.61 -1.89 3.72
N PHE A 20 2.81 -1.63 3.23
CA PHE A 20 3.77 -2.65 2.86
C PHE A 20 5.13 -2.34 3.50
N GLU A 21 5.75 -3.39 4.03
CA GLU A 21 7.13 -3.37 4.53
C GLU A 21 8.10 -4.07 3.56
N ASP A 22 7.58 -4.72 2.53
CA ASP A 22 8.33 -5.27 1.40
C ASP A 22 8.03 -4.51 0.09
N PRO A 23 9.06 -4.09 -0.67
CA PRO A 23 8.87 -3.36 -1.92
C PRO A 23 8.28 -4.20 -3.05
N ILE A 24 8.52 -5.52 -3.06
CA ILE A 24 7.98 -6.41 -4.09
C ILE A 24 6.48 -6.59 -3.87
N GLU A 25 6.05 -6.83 -2.63
CA GLU A 25 4.62 -6.90 -2.27
C GLU A 25 3.88 -5.60 -2.62
N ALA A 26 4.47 -4.45 -2.28
CA ALA A 26 3.91 -3.14 -2.61
C ALA A 26 3.71 -2.96 -4.12
N GLN A 27 4.71 -3.36 -4.90
CA GLN A 27 4.69 -3.22 -6.36
C GLN A 27 3.70 -4.19 -7.01
N MET A 28 3.56 -5.41 -6.48
CA MET A 28 2.55 -6.38 -6.91
C MET A 28 1.13 -5.87 -6.64
N ALA A 29 0.87 -5.38 -5.44
CA ALA A 29 -0.43 -4.80 -5.06
C ALA A 29 -0.80 -3.60 -5.93
N LYS A 30 0.14 -2.69 -6.19
CA LYS A 30 -0.03 -1.58 -7.14
C LYS A 30 -0.40 -2.10 -8.54
N GLY A 31 0.34 -3.09 -9.05
CA GLY A 31 0.09 -3.67 -10.37
C GLY A 31 -1.29 -4.32 -10.50
N MET A 32 -1.81 -4.95 -9.44
CA MET A 32 -3.16 -5.52 -9.42
C MET A 32 -4.25 -4.44 -9.54
N LEU A 33 -4.12 -3.34 -8.79
CA LEU A 33 -5.06 -2.23 -8.87
C LEU A 33 -4.99 -1.53 -10.24
N GLU A 34 -3.80 -1.30 -10.78
CA GLU A 34 -3.64 -0.73 -12.13
C GLU A 34 -4.23 -1.63 -13.21
N ALA A 35 -4.08 -2.95 -13.10
CA ALA A 35 -4.68 -3.92 -14.02
C ALA A 35 -6.22 -3.92 -13.97
N ALA A 36 -6.80 -3.57 -12.82
CA ALA A 36 -8.24 -3.36 -12.67
C ALA A 36 -8.72 -1.98 -13.17
N GLY A 37 -7.81 -1.12 -13.64
CA GLY A 37 -8.12 0.22 -14.12
C GLY A 37 -8.23 1.28 -13.02
N LEU A 38 -7.71 0.99 -11.82
CA LEU A 38 -7.72 1.93 -10.70
C LEU A 38 -6.48 2.82 -10.70
N GLU A 39 -6.68 4.13 -10.51
CA GLU A 39 -5.59 5.08 -10.36
C GLU A 39 -5.00 4.97 -8.94
N CYS A 40 -3.76 4.49 -8.86
CA CYS A 40 -3.09 4.24 -7.60
C CYS A 40 -1.58 4.51 -7.65
N PHE A 41 -0.99 4.79 -6.48
CA PHE A 41 0.44 5.03 -6.37
C PHE A 41 0.96 4.68 -4.96
N LEU A 42 2.27 4.50 -4.84
CA LEU A 42 2.94 4.20 -3.57
C LEU A 42 3.47 5.50 -2.94
N HIS A 43 3.22 5.69 -1.65
CA HIS A 43 3.68 6.85 -0.89
C HIS A 43 4.60 6.41 0.25
N GLY A 44 5.74 7.10 0.43
CA GLY A 44 6.71 6.84 1.50
C GLY A 44 7.95 6.07 1.07
N GLU A 45 8.05 5.66 -0.20
CA GLU A 45 9.19 4.91 -0.75
C GLU A 45 10.54 5.63 -0.57
N SER A 46 10.54 6.96 -0.59
CA SER A 46 11.77 7.79 -0.58
C SER A 46 12.37 8.03 0.81
N ALA A 47 11.68 7.72 1.91
CA ALA A 47 12.18 8.01 3.26
C ALA A 47 13.29 7.03 3.73
N ASN A 48 13.45 5.89 3.06
CA ASN A 48 14.25 4.77 3.56
C ASN A 48 15.63 4.59 2.89
N GLN A 49 15.98 5.37 1.86
CA GLN A 49 17.34 5.28 1.27
C GLN A 49 18.43 5.87 2.18
N LEU A 50 18.08 6.68 3.17
CA LEU A 50 19.03 7.34 4.09
C LEU A 50 19.26 6.60 5.43
N LEU A 51 18.29 5.79 5.89
CA LEU A 51 18.35 5.00 7.13
C LEU A 51 18.06 3.54 6.77
N GLY A 52 19.06 2.81 6.27
CA GLY A 52 18.87 1.49 5.63
C GLY A 52 18.30 0.37 6.50
N ALA A 53 17.03 0.41 6.93
CA ALA A 53 16.43 -0.70 7.66
C ALA A 53 14.88 -0.81 7.69
N ALA A 54 14.07 0.12 7.14
CA ALA A 54 12.62 -0.07 7.19
C ALA A 54 11.90 0.52 5.97
N PHE A 55 11.74 -0.29 4.92
CA PHE A 55 10.86 0.08 3.81
C PHE A 55 9.44 0.18 4.35
N ARG A 56 8.78 1.30 4.06
CA ARG A 56 7.40 1.55 4.48
C ARG A 56 6.68 2.30 3.37
N ALA A 57 5.94 1.57 2.56
CA ALA A 57 5.09 2.16 1.53
C ALA A 57 3.63 2.06 1.92
N ARG A 58 2.86 3.06 1.49
CA ARG A 58 1.40 3.07 1.58
C ARG A 58 0.85 3.08 0.17
N LEU A 59 -0.05 2.15 -0.14
CA LEU A 59 -0.75 2.14 -1.42
C LEU A 59 -1.95 3.06 -1.32
N MET A 60 -1.92 4.10 -2.14
CA MET A 60 -2.89 5.17 -2.18
C MET A 60 -3.78 5.00 -3.40
N VAL A 61 -5.09 5.14 -3.23
CA VAL A 61 -6.10 5.12 -4.30
C VAL A 61 -7.02 6.32 -4.17
N HIS A 62 -7.72 6.66 -5.23
CA HIS A 62 -8.75 7.69 -5.15
C HIS A 62 -9.87 7.27 -4.18
N ARG A 63 -10.37 8.20 -3.38
CA ARG A 63 -11.33 7.92 -2.30
C ARG A 63 -12.63 7.26 -2.79
N ARG A 64 -13.02 7.55 -4.04
CA ARG A 64 -14.20 6.94 -4.67
C ARG A 64 -14.04 5.45 -4.94
N ASP A 65 -12.80 4.98 -5.03
CA ASP A 65 -12.45 3.62 -5.40
C ASP A 65 -11.87 2.83 -4.21
N GLU A 66 -11.92 3.40 -3.01
CA GLU A 66 -11.43 2.77 -1.76
C GLU A 66 -12.00 1.37 -1.55
N ASP A 67 -13.31 1.23 -1.76
CA ASP A 67 -14.05 0.00 -1.52
C ASP A 67 -13.63 -1.09 -2.52
N VAL A 68 -13.63 -0.74 -3.82
CA VAL A 68 -13.21 -1.63 -4.91
C VAL A 68 -11.75 -2.05 -4.74
N ALA A 69 -10.87 -1.11 -4.40
CA ALA A 69 -9.46 -1.40 -4.17
C ALA A 69 -9.25 -2.36 -2.99
N ARG A 70 -10.02 -2.21 -1.91
CA ARG A 70 -9.97 -3.12 -0.76
C ARG A 70 -10.46 -4.53 -1.10
N GLU A 71 -11.45 -4.67 -1.97
CA GLU A 71 -11.93 -5.98 -2.43
C GLU A 71 -10.93 -6.68 -3.36
N LEU A 72 -10.19 -5.91 -4.16
CA LEU A 72 -9.20 -6.44 -5.10
C LEU A 72 -7.86 -6.80 -4.45
N LEU A 73 -7.50 -6.10 -3.37
CA LEU A 73 -6.30 -6.45 -2.63
C LEU A 73 -6.54 -7.77 -1.88
N PRO A 74 -5.61 -8.73 -1.98
CA PRO A 74 -5.70 -9.90 -1.12
C PRO A 74 -5.74 -9.40 0.32
N ALA A 75 -6.69 -9.92 1.12
CA ALA A 75 -6.65 -9.71 2.55
C ALA A 75 -5.22 -10.02 3.00
N PRO A 76 -4.57 -9.16 3.82
CA PRO A 76 -3.26 -9.51 4.35
C PRO A 76 -3.46 -10.88 4.94
N GLU A 77 -2.73 -11.86 4.42
CA GLU A 77 -2.85 -13.25 4.86
C GLU A 77 -2.73 -13.16 6.37
N VAL A 78 -3.85 -13.36 7.07
CA VAL A 78 -3.81 -13.46 8.50
C VAL A 78 -3.00 -14.71 8.66
N TYR A 79 -1.70 -14.54 8.91
CA TYR A 79 -0.84 -15.63 9.28
C TYR A 79 -1.54 -16.27 10.46
N ASP A 80 -2.17 -17.41 10.22
CA ASP A 80 -2.84 -18.20 11.22
C ASP A 80 -1.71 -19.07 11.80
N PRO A 81 -1.13 -18.70 12.96
CA PRO A 81 -0.09 -19.50 13.58
C PRO A 81 -0.61 -20.88 14.01
N SER A 82 -1.90 -21.19 13.87
CA SER A 82 -2.49 -22.47 14.28
C SER A 82 -2.37 -23.56 13.19
N ALA A 83 -1.89 -23.24 11.99
CA ALA A 83 -1.62 -24.24 10.94
C ALA A 83 -0.23 -24.91 11.06
N ALA A 84 0.60 -24.50 12.02
CA ALA A 84 1.92 -25.06 12.28
C ALA A 84 1.90 -26.12 13.40
N GLU A 85 0.90 -27.00 13.43
CA GLU A 85 0.85 -28.14 14.36
C GLU A 85 0.36 -29.37 13.58
N ASP A 86 1.23 -29.97 12.77
CA ASP A 86 1.28 -31.43 12.51
C ASP A 86 2.46 -31.74 11.58
N GLY A 87 3.55 -32.24 12.18
CA GLY A 87 4.78 -32.58 11.49
C GLY A 87 5.66 -33.44 12.39
N GLU A 88 5.16 -34.65 12.63
CA GLU A 88 5.71 -35.88 13.25
C GLU A 88 7.20 -35.92 13.67
#